data_AF-A0A930T2M2-F1
#
_entry.id   AF-A0A930T2M2-F1
#
_cell.length_a   1.000
_cell.length_b   1.000
_cell.length_c   1.000
_cell.angle_alpha   90.00
_cell.angle_beta   90.00
_cell.angle_gamma   90.00
#
_symmetry.space_group_name_H-M   'P 1'
#
loop_
_entity.id
_entity.type
_entity.pdbx_description
1 polymer ?
#
loop_
_entity_poly.entity_id
_entity_poly.type
_entity_poly.pdbx_seq_one_letter_code
_entity_poly.pdbx_strand_id
1 'polypeptide(L)' 'MYSAFYLIIHLLTSIIMKTAECARCSQLVSLRYRIQWQKNQSWQLVCPQCWQEVAPDNTFYRYGGTWKGKKNK' A
#
# COMPACT_ATOMS: atom_id res chain seq x y z
N MET A 1 -29.92 -6.29 -25.04
CA MET A 1 -30.31 -5.77 -23.71
C MET A 1 -29.38 -6.26 -22.57
N TYR A 2 -28.06 -6.35 -22.79
CA TYR A 2 -27.10 -6.82 -21.77
C TYR A 2 -26.10 -5.74 -21.32
N SER A 3 -26.41 -4.45 -21.52
CA SER A 3 -25.42 -3.38 -21.39
C SER A 3 -25.19 -2.92 -19.95
N ALA A 4 -26.24 -2.88 -19.11
CA ALA A 4 -26.13 -2.37 -17.73
C ALA A 4 -25.59 -3.40 -16.73
N PHE A 5 -25.93 -4.69 -16.89
CA PHE A 5 -25.48 -5.75 -15.99
C PHE A 5 -23.98 -6.06 -16.15
N TYR A 6 -23.44 -5.97 -17.37
CA TYR A 6 -22.01 -6.19 -17.63
C TYR A 6 -21.12 -5.09 -17.03
N LEU A 7 -21.58 -3.82 -17.03
CA LEU A 7 -20.85 -2.70 -16.45
C LEU A 7 -20.73 -2.81 -14.92
N ILE A 8 -21.74 -3.36 -14.24
CA ILE A 8 -21.73 -3.58 -12.79
C ILE A 8 -20.80 -4.75 -12.41
N ILE A 9 -20.77 -5.81 -13.22
CA ILE A 9 -19.88 -6.97 -13.00
C ILE A 9 -18.41 -6.61 -13.32
N HIS A 10 -18.12 -5.78 -14.32
CA HIS A 10 -16.76 -5.33 -14.64
C HIS A 10 -16.14 -4.40 -13.57
N LEU A 11 -16.99 -3.66 -12.84
CA LEU A 11 -16.57 -2.83 -11.71
C LEU A 11 -16.13 -3.68 -10.50
N LEU A 12 -16.70 -4.88 -10.34
CA LEU A 12 -16.40 -5.80 -9.23
C LEU A 12 -15.34 -6.86 -9.57
N THR A 13 -15.04 -7.11 -10.85
CA THR A 13 -14.13 -8.21 -11.28
C THR A 13 -12.68 -7.79 -11.55
N SER A 14 -12.33 -6.50 -11.54
CA SER A 14 -11.04 -6.07 -12.10
C SER A 14 -9.87 -5.87 -11.12
N ILE A 15 -10.07 -5.77 -9.80
CA ILE A 15 -8.92 -5.59 -8.89
C ILE A 15 -9.17 -6.23 -7.51
N ILE A 16 -8.91 -7.53 -7.36
CA ILE A 16 -8.63 -8.10 -6.03
C ILE A 16 -7.27 -7.54 -5.60
N MET A 17 -7.25 -6.36 -4.98
CA MET A 17 -6.05 -5.78 -4.38
C MET A 17 -5.66 -6.61 -3.16
N LYS A 18 -4.45 -7.18 -3.16
CA LYS A 18 -3.93 -7.86 -1.97
C LYS A 18 -3.71 -6.82 -0.87
N THR A 19 -4.53 -6.89 0.18
CA THR A 19 -4.34 -6.14 1.41
C THR A 19 -3.35 -6.85 2.31
N ALA A 20 -2.64 -6.09 3.13
CA ALA A 20 -1.76 -6.58 4.18
C ALA A 20 -1.53 -5.50 5.22
N GLU A 21 -1.09 -5.89 6.41
CA GLU A 21 -0.97 -4.99 7.56
C GLU A 21 0.16 -3.96 7.36
N CYS A 22 -0.09 -2.75 7.85
CA CYS A 22 0.92 -1.73 8.06
C CYS A 22 1.82 -2.15 9.22
N ALA A 23 3.14 -2.07 9.05
CA ALA A 23 4.11 -2.44 10.09
C ALA A 23 4.07 -1.53 11.35
N ARG A 24 3.43 -0.34 11.28
CA ARG A 24 3.40 0.63 12.38
C ARG A 24 2.04 0.72 13.09
N CYS A 25 0.93 0.64 12.37
CA CYS A 25 -0.42 0.77 12.95
C CYS A 25 -1.28 -0.49 12.80
N SER A 26 -0.74 -1.56 12.20
CA SER A 26 -1.41 -2.84 11.97
C SER A 26 -2.69 -2.78 11.13
N GLN A 27 -3.02 -1.63 10.53
CA GLN A 27 -4.18 -1.50 9.65
C GLN A 27 -3.97 -2.28 8.35
N LEU A 28 -4.99 -3.03 7.92
CA LEU A 28 -5.00 -3.71 6.63
C LEU A 28 -5.18 -2.70 5.50
N VAL A 29 -4.17 -2.58 4.64
CA VAL A 29 -4.17 -1.61 3.53
C VAL A 29 -3.71 -2.27 2.22
N SER A 30 -4.22 -1.79 1.11
CA SER A 30 -3.84 -2.25 -0.25
C SER A 30 -2.59 -1.55 -0.81
N LEU A 31 -2.25 -0.38 -0.25
CA LEU A 31 -1.11 0.44 -0.63
C LEU A 31 -0.18 0.59 0.57
N ARG A 32 1.10 0.24 0.38
CA ARG A 32 2.14 0.45 1.38
C ARG A 32 3.41 1.00 0.75
N TYR A 33 4.11 1.84 1.47
CA TYR A 33 5.44 2.33 1.10
C TYR A 33 6.49 1.53 1.85
N ARG A 34 7.51 1.07 1.11
CA ARG A 34 8.69 0.45 1.70
C ARG A 34 9.63 1.56 2.13
N ILE A 35 9.90 1.68 3.42
CA ILE A 35 10.72 2.76 3.97
C ILE A 35 11.73 2.22 4.99
N GLN A 36 12.82 2.95 5.19
CA GLN A 36 13.60 2.95 6.42
C GLN A 36 13.50 4.34 7.02
N TRP A 37 13.34 4.44 8.34
CA TRP A 37 13.15 5.73 9.00
C TRP A 37 13.85 5.80 10.36
N GLN A 38 14.58 4.75 10.72
CA GLN A 38 15.45 4.71 11.90
C GLN A 38 16.86 4.28 11.49
N LYS A 39 17.88 4.78 12.19
CA LYS A 39 19.31 4.70 11.83
C LYS A 39 19.80 3.30 11.42
N ASN A 40 19.30 2.23 12.06
CA ASN A 40 19.74 0.84 11.83
C ASN A 40 18.56 -0.14 11.64
N GLN A 41 17.39 0.30 11.21
CA GLN A 41 16.24 -0.59 11.07
C GLN A 41 16.15 -1.31 9.72
N SER A 42 15.52 -2.48 9.76
CA SER A 42 15.07 -3.21 8.59
C SER A 42 14.06 -2.38 7.77
N TRP A 43 13.91 -2.72 6.50
CA TRP A 43 12.88 -2.14 5.65
C TRP A 43 11.49 -2.49 6.19
N GLN A 44 10.65 -1.47 6.35
CA GLN A 44 9.27 -1.61 6.81
C GLN A 44 8.28 -1.23 5.72
N LEU A 45 7.14 -1.91 5.68
CA LEU A 45 6.02 -1.57 4.80
C LEU A 45 4.95 -0.84 5.62
N VAL A 46 4.77 0.46 5.37
CA VAL A 46 3.84 1.31 6.11
C VAL A 46 2.73 1.86 5.20
N CYS A 47 1.56 2.15 5.77
CA CYS A 47 0.48 2.81 5.04
C CYS A 47 0.81 4.29 4.74
N PRO A 48 0.06 4.96 3.85
CA PRO A 48 0.30 6.36 3.52
C PRO A 48 0.24 7.32 4.70
N GLN A 49 -0.68 7.11 5.65
CA GLN A 49 -0.77 7.94 6.85
C GLN A 49 0.50 7.83 7.70
N CYS A 50 0.93 6.60 8.02
CA CYS A 50 2.15 6.39 8.79
C CYS A 50 3.40 6.90 8.06
N TRP A 51 3.41 6.90 6.73
CA TRP A 51 4.48 7.48 5.93
C TRP A 51 4.56 9.00 6.07
N GLN A 52 3.42 9.70 5.99
CA GLN A 52 3.35 11.15 6.18
C GLN A 52 3.82 11.60 7.56
N GLU A 53 3.69 10.75 8.58
CA GLU A 53 4.17 11.06 9.92
C GLU A 53 5.68 10.85 10.11
N VAL A 54 6.34 9.99 9.32
CA VAL A 54 7.74 9.58 9.56
C VAL A 54 8.74 10.11 8.53
N ALA A 55 8.25 10.52 7.36
CA ALA A 55 9.07 11.02 6.27
C ALA A 55 9.55 12.47 6.45
N PRO A 56 8.72 13.42 6.94
CA PRO A 56 9.16 14.79 7.15
C PRO A 56 10.29 14.88 8.17
N ASP A 57 11.27 15.76 7.90
CA ASP A 57 12.37 16.14 8.81
C ASP A 57 13.20 15.00 9.41
N ASN A 58 13.18 13.82 8.79
CA ASN A 58 13.88 12.63 9.29
C ASN A 58 15.17 12.36 8.49
N THR A 59 16.32 12.62 9.13
CA THR A 59 17.66 12.43 8.54
C THR A 59 18.00 10.97 8.22
N PHE A 60 17.31 10.02 8.84
CA PHE A 60 17.50 8.59 8.59
C PHE A 60 16.50 8.03 7.56
N TYR A 61 15.60 8.87 7.04
CA TYR A 61 14.58 8.43 6.12
C TYR A 61 15.16 8.00 4.76
N ARG A 62 14.72 6.83 4.29
CA ARG A 62 15.02 6.29 2.96
C ARG A 62 13.77 5.66 2.36
N TYR A 63 13.50 6.02 1.11
CA TYR A 63 12.40 5.45 0.35
C TYR A 63 12.86 4.23 -0.46
N GLY A 64 12.11 3.13 -0.38
CA GLY A 64 12.41 1.83 -0.99
C GLY A 64 11.35 1.36 -1.99
N GLY A 65 10.45 2.24 -2.42
CA GLY A 65 9.43 1.96 -3.44
C GLY A 65 8.01 1.78 -2.90
N THR A 66 7.06 1.74 -3.83
CA THR A 66 5.64 1.51 -3.53
C THR A 66 5.30 0.04 -3.74
N TRP A 67 4.68 -0.59 -2.75
CA TRP A 67 4.15 -1.93 -2.86
C TRP A 67 2.65 -1.85 -3.16
N LYS A 68 2.27 -2.16 -4.40
CA LYS A 68 0.88 -2.32 -4.83
C LYS A 68 0.63 -3.81 -5.00
N GLY A 69 -0.25 -4.38 -4.18
CA GLY A 69 -0.59 -5.80 -4.21
C GLY A 69 -1.40 -6.22 -5.44
N LYS A 70 -0.87 -5.99 -6.65
CA LYS A 70 -1.49 -6.45 -7.90
C LYS A 70 -1.14 -7.91 -8.10
N LYS A 71 -2.15 -8.77 -8.27
CA LYS A 71 -1.93 -10.10 -8.84
C LYS A 71 -1.67 -9.91 -10.33
N ASN A 72 -0.51 -10.35 -10.83
CA ASN A 72 -0.39 -10.62 -12.25
C ASN A 72 -1.29 -11.83 -12.54
N LYS A 73 -2.13 -11.68 -13.57
CA LYS A 73 -3.07 -12.69 -14.03
C LYS A 73 -2.30 -13.77 -14.81
#